data_AF-A0A943TZ38-F1
#
_entry.id   AF-A0A943TZ38-F1
#
_cell.length_a   1.000
_cell.length_b   1.000
_cell.length_c   1.000
_cell.angle_alpha   90.00
_cell.angle_beta   90.00
_cell.angle_gamma   90.00
#
_symmetry.space_group_name_H-M   'P 1'
#
loop_
_entity.id
_entity.type
_entity.pdbx_description
1 polymer ?
#
loop_
_entity_poly.entity_id
_entity_poly.type
_entity_poly.pdbx_seq_one_letter_code
_entity_poly.pdbx_strand_id
1 'polypeptide(L)'
;MVLEAAGPGKRAGYKLASYSTVALRWVSRERGAYGEPLRVREPHESTVKYALAGGFTAAGRRYGELSELFTEHDKTKTFCRDRYGREVLYLAERFPCFDSHDFAYENRFYRWFFLRENDRLTRVYHEDETGSVYVTEDVKYLEEPRWREMLRLDYFERRW
;
A
#
# COMPACT_ATOMS: atom_id res chain seq x y z
N MET A 1 -15.08 -6.28 -7.07
CA MET A 1 -14.84 -7.31 -6.02
C MET A 1 -14.41 -6.60 -4.73
N VAL A 2 -14.25 -7.31 -3.61
CA VAL A 2 -13.68 -6.80 -2.36
C VAL A 2 -12.44 -7.59 -1.98
N LEU A 3 -11.49 -6.93 -1.33
CA LEU A 3 -10.23 -7.55 -0.92
C LEU A 3 -10.42 -8.21 0.45
N GLU A 4 -10.07 -9.48 0.58
CA GLU A 4 -10.14 -10.24 1.83
C GLU A 4 -8.77 -10.88 2.14
N ALA A 5 -8.51 -11.10 3.43
CA ALA A 5 -7.37 -11.90 3.86
C ALA A 5 -7.67 -13.40 3.66
N ALA A 6 -6.75 -14.10 3.00
CA ALA A 6 -6.80 -15.54 2.73
C ALA A 6 -5.96 -16.37 3.73
N GLY A 7 -5.35 -15.71 4.72
CA GLY A 7 -4.50 -16.35 5.73
C GLY A 7 -3.13 -15.67 5.89
N PRO A 8 -2.20 -16.28 6.64
CA PRO A 8 -0.85 -15.75 6.80
C PRO A 8 -0.07 -15.82 5.48
N GLY A 9 0.71 -14.78 5.21
CA GLY A 9 1.59 -14.67 4.04
C GLY A 9 3.08 -14.88 4.37
N LYS A 10 3.94 -14.62 3.38
CA LYS A 10 5.40 -14.67 3.55
C LYS A 10 5.91 -13.42 4.28
N ARG A 11 7.02 -13.49 5.02
CA ARG A 11 7.59 -12.27 5.65
C ARG A 11 7.98 -11.24 4.60
N ALA A 12 7.66 -9.97 4.85
CA ALA A 12 8.16 -8.84 4.11
C ALA A 12 9.42 -8.29 4.81
N GLY A 13 10.49 -8.12 4.06
CA GLY A 13 11.77 -7.60 4.54
C GLY A 13 12.03 -6.19 4.02
N TYR A 14 12.46 -5.32 4.91
CA TYR A 14 12.88 -3.94 4.67
C TYR A 14 14.26 -3.73 5.31
N LYS A 15 14.94 -2.63 4.98
CA LYS A 15 16.34 -2.44 5.38
C LYS A 15 16.57 -2.56 6.90
N LEU A 16 15.66 -2.01 7.72
CA LEU A 16 15.75 -2.05 9.19
C LEU A 16 14.47 -2.60 9.84
N ALA A 17 13.58 -3.22 9.04
CA ALA A 17 12.31 -3.73 9.54
C ALA A 17 11.92 -5.04 8.85
N SER A 18 11.14 -5.86 9.53
CA SER A 18 10.52 -7.02 8.91
C SER A 18 9.15 -7.24 9.52
N TYR A 19 8.17 -7.50 8.66
CA TYR A 19 6.78 -7.66 9.07
C TYR A 19 6.27 -9.05 8.69
N SER A 20 5.38 -9.59 9.51
CA SER A 20 4.40 -10.57 9.05
C SER A 20 3.54 -9.96 7.96
N THR A 21 3.06 -10.79 7.03
CA THR A 21 2.10 -10.36 6.02
C THR A 21 0.86 -11.22 6.07
N VAL A 22 -0.22 -10.71 5.49
CA VAL A 22 -1.41 -11.47 5.15
C VAL A 22 -1.40 -11.75 3.66
N ALA A 23 -1.78 -12.97 3.29
CA ALA A 23 -2.10 -13.29 1.91
C ALA A 23 -3.47 -12.69 1.57
N LEU A 24 -3.58 -12.04 0.42
CA LEU A 24 -4.79 -11.35 -0.01
C LEU A 24 -5.44 -12.08 -1.18
N ARG A 25 -6.76 -11.99 -1.27
CA ARG A 25 -7.54 -12.41 -2.44
C ARG A 25 -8.70 -11.47 -2.70
N TRP A 26 -9.08 -11.34 -3.96
CA TRP A 26 -10.30 -10.62 -4.34
C TRP A 26 -11.47 -11.57 -4.36
N VAL A 27 -12.59 -11.19 -3.75
CA VAL A 27 -13.83 -11.98 -3.74
C VAL A 27 -15.03 -11.16 -4.20
N SER A 28 -16.03 -11.80 -4.80
CA SER A 28 -17.30 -11.14 -5.09
C SER A 28 -18.04 -10.75 -3.80
N ARG A 29 -18.78 -9.64 -3.83
CA ARG A 29 -19.71 -9.30 -2.75
C ARG A 29 -20.90 -10.26 -2.72
N GLU A 30 -21.30 -10.75 -3.89
CA GLU A 30 -22.34 -11.78 -4.03
C GLU A 30 -21.85 -13.10 -3.47
N ARG A 31 -22.71 -13.74 -2.67
CA ARG A 31 -22.47 -15.03 -2.04
C ARG A 31 -23.47 -16.07 -2.54
N GLY A 32 -23.01 -17.30 -2.66
CA GLY A 32 -23.83 -18.46 -2.99
C GLY A 32 -24.73 -18.89 -1.84
N ALA A 33 -25.48 -19.98 -2.07
CA ALA A 33 -26.46 -20.49 -1.13
C ALA A 33 -25.85 -20.92 0.22
N TYR A 34 -24.55 -21.22 0.26
CA TYR A 34 -23.84 -21.66 1.47
C TYR A 34 -22.87 -20.58 2.01
N GLY A 35 -23.00 -19.33 1.54
CA GLY A 35 -22.22 -18.19 2.01
C GLY A 35 -20.83 -18.03 1.39
N GLU A 36 -20.46 -18.89 0.45
CA GLU A 36 -19.22 -18.82 -0.33
C GLU A 36 -19.27 -17.66 -1.36
N PRO A 37 -18.16 -16.95 -1.60
CA PRO A 37 -18.13 -15.96 -2.68
C PRO A 37 -18.32 -16.61 -4.05
N LEU A 38 -19.20 -16.06 -4.89
CA LEU A 38 -19.44 -16.55 -6.25
C LEU A 38 -18.22 -16.45 -7.17
N ARG A 39 -17.33 -15.48 -6.93
CA ARG A 39 -16.07 -15.33 -7.69
C ARG A 39 -14.92 -15.09 -6.72
N VAL A 40 -13.80 -15.74 -6.99
CA VAL A 40 -12.54 -15.55 -6.27
C VAL A 40 -11.44 -15.32 -7.31
N ARG A 41 -10.57 -14.35 -7.03
CA ARG A 41 -9.49 -13.95 -7.93
C ARG A 41 -8.23 -13.70 -7.12
N GLU A 42 -7.24 -14.55 -7.35
CA GLU A 42 -5.94 -14.47 -6.69
C GLU A 42 -5.11 -13.30 -7.28
N PRO A 43 -4.40 -12.51 -6.46
CA PRO A 43 -3.46 -11.51 -6.93
C PRO A 43 -2.20 -12.16 -7.51
N HIS A 44 -1.66 -11.55 -8.56
CA HIS A 44 -0.43 -11.93 -9.23
C HIS A 44 0.60 -10.81 -9.07
N GLU A 45 1.23 -10.80 -7.90
CA GLU A 45 2.14 -9.75 -7.49
C GLU A 45 3.37 -9.65 -8.40
N SER A 46 3.73 -8.44 -8.79
CA SER A 46 5.02 -8.12 -9.41
C SER A 46 5.61 -6.86 -8.79
N THR A 47 6.90 -6.88 -8.45
CA THR A 47 7.59 -5.73 -7.85
C THR A 47 8.72 -5.24 -8.74
N VAL A 48 8.76 -3.93 -8.98
CA VAL A 48 9.81 -3.26 -9.74
C VAL A 48 10.41 -2.15 -8.87
N LYS A 49 11.75 -2.09 -8.85
CA LYS A 49 12.51 -1.00 -8.24
C LYS A 49 12.82 0.06 -9.29
N TYR A 50 12.50 1.31 -9.00
CA TYR A 50 12.86 2.47 -9.82
C TYR A 50 13.83 3.39 -9.07
N ALA A 51 14.70 4.07 -9.81
CA ALA A 51 15.41 5.23 -9.31
C ALA A 51 14.44 6.42 -9.29
N LEU A 52 14.29 7.09 -8.15
CA LEU A 52 13.30 8.14 -7.97
C LEU A 52 13.51 9.31 -8.92
N ALA A 53 14.77 9.72 -9.14
CA ALA A 53 15.13 10.78 -10.08
C ALA A 53 14.72 10.48 -11.53
N GLY A 54 14.55 9.20 -11.86
CA GLY A 54 14.12 8.75 -13.17
C GLY A 54 12.62 8.60 -13.31
N GLY A 55 11.81 8.87 -12.28
CA GLY A 55 10.36 8.61 -12.25
C GLY A 55 9.99 7.12 -12.20
N PHE A 56 8.72 6.81 -11.90
CA PHE A 56 8.23 5.43 -11.75
C PHE A 56 6.86 5.23 -12.39
N THR A 57 6.47 3.98 -12.62
CA THR A 57 5.13 3.63 -13.14
C THR A 57 4.39 2.86 -12.06
N ALA A 58 3.18 3.29 -11.72
CA ALA A 58 2.31 2.62 -10.76
C ALA A 58 0.84 2.63 -11.21
N ALA A 59 0.17 1.50 -11.05
CA ALA A 59 -1.19 1.25 -11.53
C ALA A 59 -1.35 1.68 -13.00
N GLY A 60 -0.37 1.29 -13.84
CA GLY A 60 -0.34 1.58 -15.27
C GLY A 60 -0.13 3.06 -15.66
N ARG A 61 0.12 3.96 -14.71
CA ARG A 61 0.34 5.40 -14.96
C ARG A 61 1.75 5.84 -14.55
N ARG A 62 2.26 6.88 -15.21
CA ARG A 62 3.63 7.35 -15.07
C ARG A 62 3.72 8.53 -14.10
N TYR A 63 4.64 8.46 -13.15
CA TYR A 63 4.92 9.51 -12.18
C TYR A 63 6.34 10.03 -12.38
N GLY A 64 6.49 11.35 -12.39
CA GLY A 64 7.80 12.02 -12.44
C GLY A 64 8.48 12.04 -11.08
N GLU A 65 7.71 12.18 -10.00
CA GLU A 65 8.18 12.31 -8.63
C GLU A 65 7.14 11.76 -7.64
N LEU A 66 7.55 11.55 -6.37
CA LEU A 66 6.64 11.04 -5.34
C LEU A 66 5.52 12.00 -4.97
N SER A 67 5.74 13.32 -5.11
CA SER A 67 4.73 14.32 -4.76
C SER A 67 3.46 14.21 -5.61
N GLU A 68 3.58 13.66 -6.82
CA GLU A 68 2.47 13.37 -7.72
C GLU A 68 1.53 12.25 -7.23
N LEU A 69 1.87 11.51 -6.18
CA LEU A 69 0.97 10.56 -5.50
C LEU A 69 0.15 11.18 -4.37
N PHE A 70 0.46 12.41 -3.97
CA PHE A 70 -0.19 13.06 -2.81
C PHE A 70 -0.58 14.53 -3.10
N THR A 71 -1.03 14.84 -4.33
CA THR A 71 -1.27 16.23 -4.76
C THR A 71 -2.38 16.95 -3.97
N GLU A 72 -3.46 16.23 -3.65
CA GLU A 72 -4.51 16.70 -2.75
C GLU A 72 -4.56 15.74 -1.55
N HIS A 73 -4.79 16.24 -0.35
CA HIS A 73 -4.87 15.37 0.83
C HIS A 73 -5.83 15.90 1.88
N ASP A 74 -6.40 14.99 2.67
CA ASP A 74 -7.19 15.35 3.85
C ASP A 74 -6.32 16.03 4.92
N LYS A 75 -6.95 16.52 6.00
CA LYS A 75 -6.24 17.17 7.12
C LYS A 75 -5.21 16.27 7.81
N THR A 76 -5.41 14.96 7.74
CA THR A 76 -4.55 13.96 8.38
C THR A 76 -3.45 13.43 7.45
N LYS A 77 -3.48 13.81 6.17
CA LYS A 77 -2.65 13.25 5.10
C LYS A 77 -2.81 11.72 4.99
N THR A 78 -3.99 11.19 5.28
CA THR A 78 -4.23 9.74 5.18
C THR A 78 -4.82 9.39 3.83
N PHE A 79 -5.87 10.09 3.43
CA PHE A 79 -6.46 9.98 2.11
C PHE A 79 -5.98 11.12 1.24
N CYS A 80 -5.42 10.74 0.09
CA CYS A 80 -4.86 11.65 -0.89
C CYS A 80 -5.47 11.40 -2.28
N ARG A 81 -5.21 12.33 -3.20
CA ARG A 81 -5.33 12.08 -4.63
C ARG A 81 -3.98 12.15 -5.31
N ASP A 82 -3.81 11.32 -6.32
CA ASP A 82 -2.68 11.44 -7.23
C ASP A 82 -2.93 12.53 -8.29
N ARG A 83 -1.91 12.82 -9.10
CA ARG A 83 -1.97 13.78 -10.23
C ARG A 83 -3.04 13.46 -11.28
N TYR A 84 -3.61 12.26 -11.25
CA TYR A 84 -4.66 11.80 -12.16
C TYR A 84 -6.04 11.83 -11.50
N GLY A 85 -6.14 12.33 -10.27
CA GLY A 85 -7.38 12.41 -9.49
C GLY A 85 -7.81 11.09 -8.84
N ARG A 86 -6.96 10.05 -8.86
CA ARG A 86 -7.26 8.74 -8.26
C ARG A 86 -7.02 8.78 -6.77
N GLU A 87 -7.84 8.07 -6.01
CA GLU A 87 -7.65 7.94 -4.56
C GLU A 87 -6.37 7.16 -4.23
N VAL A 88 -5.61 7.72 -3.29
CA VAL A 88 -4.42 7.11 -2.71
C VAL A 88 -4.58 7.05 -1.20
N LEU A 89 -4.45 5.87 -0.62
CA LEU A 89 -4.25 5.74 0.82
C LEU A 89 -2.76 5.88 1.12
N TYR A 90 -2.40 6.90 1.88
CA TYR A 90 -1.05 7.16 2.35
C TYR A 90 -0.90 6.72 3.82
N LEU A 91 0.03 5.79 4.06
CA LEU A 91 0.44 5.37 5.39
C LEU A 91 1.93 5.61 5.57
N ALA A 92 2.33 6.06 6.76
CA ALA A 92 3.73 6.25 7.11
C ALA A 92 4.05 5.55 8.43
N GLU A 93 5.30 5.12 8.59
CA GLU A 93 5.86 4.62 9.84
C GLU A 93 7.25 5.22 10.00
N ARG A 94 7.54 5.79 11.16
CA ARG A 94 8.86 6.37 11.41
C ARG A 94 9.89 5.26 11.54
N PHE A 95 11.13 5.53 11.13
CA PHE A 95 12.22 4.58 11.34
C PHE A 95 12.38 4.23 12.84
N PRO A 96 12.79 2.99 13.16
CA PRO A 96 12.97 2.57 14.54
C PRO A 96 14.02 3.43 15.24
N CYS A 97 13.68 3.91 16.43
CA CYS A 97 14.56 4.70 17.29
C CYS A 97 15.03 3.80 18.44
N PHE A 98 16.34 3.81 18.77
CA PHE A 98 16.89 2.94 19.81
C PHE A 98 16.91 3.61 21.18
N ASP A 99 16.88 4.94 21.23
CA ASP A 99 16.73 5.72 22.46
C ASP A 99 15.78 6.94 22.30
N SER A 100 15.60 7.69 23.39
CA SER A 100 14.77 8.90 23.40
C SER A 100 15.38 10.08 22.63
N HIS A 101 16.70 10.10 22.46
CA HIS A 101 17.39 11.13 21.69
C HIS A 101 17.12 10.93 20.20
N ASP A 102 17.33 9.71 19.68
CA ASP A 102 16.96 9.30 18.34
C ASP A 102 15.48 9.60 18.06
N PHE A 103 14.60 9.29 19.02
CA PHE A 103 13.17 9.59 18.87
C PHE A 103 12.86 11.07 18.69
N ALA A 104 13.63 11.97 19.33
CA ALA A 104 13.41 13.41 19.24
C ALA A 104 13.86 14.00 17.90
N TYR A 105 14.82 13.37 17.21
CA TYR A 105 15.44 13.90 15.98
C TYR A 105 15.18 13.05 14.74
N GLU A 106 14.64 11.84 14.87
CA GLU A 106 14.29 11.00 13.74
C GLU A 106 13.09 11.58 12.98
N ASN A 107 13.34 11.93 11.73
CA ASN A 107 12.39 12.53 10.81
C ASN A 107 12.20 11.70 9.53
N ARG A 108 12.83 10.53 9.45
CA ARG A 108 12.75 9.62 8.30
C ARG A 108 11.62 8.61 8.50
N PHE A 109 10.94 8.33 7.40
CA PHE A 109 9.78 7.44 7.38
C PHE A 109 9.91 6.37 6.31
N TYR A 110 9.36 5.21 6.65
CA TYR A 110 8.79 4.28 5.69
C TYR A 110 7.46 4.83 5.20
N ARG A 111 7.28 4.91 3.89
CA ARG A 111 6.09 5.49 3.25
C ARG A 111 5.46 4.46 2.33
N TRP A 112 4.17 4.23 2.49
CA TRP A 112 3.37 3.38 1.63
C TRP A 112 2.21 4.16 1.04
N PHE A 113 2.08 4.10 -0.28
CA PHE A 113 0.96 4.64 -1.02
C PHE A 113 0.22 3.47 -1.66
N PHE A 114 -1.08 3.40 -1.43
CA PHE A 114 -1.92 2.33 -1.96
C PHE A 114 -2.95 2.91 -2.93
N LEU A 115 -2.93 2.37 -4.15
CA LEU A 115 -3.86 2.68 -5.22
C LEU A 115 -4.73 1.44 -5.43
N ARG A 116 -6.04 1.63 -5.42
CA ARG A 116 -7.00 0.55 -5.67
C ARG A 116 -7.82 0.86 -6.91
N GLU A 117 -7.65 0.06 -7.95
CA GLU A 117 -8.34 0.26 -9.23
C GLU A 117 -8.54 -1.10 -9.92
N ASN A 118 -9.68 -1.30 -10.58
CA ASN A 118 -9.97 -2.50 -11.41
C ASN A 118 -9.71 -3.85 -10.71
N ASP A 119 -10.18 -4.01 -9.47
CA ASP A 119 -9.95 -5.22 -8.65
C ASP A 119 -8.46 -5.58 -8.51
N ARG A 120 -7.61 -4.55 -8.43
CA ARG A 120 -6.17 -4.63 -8.15
C ARG A 120 -5.80 -3.63 -7.06
N LEU A 121 -4.80 -4.01 -6.27
CA LEU A 121 -4.16 -3.14 -5.29
C LEU A 121 -2.72 -2.95 -5.72
N THR A 122 -2.31 -1.71 -5.95
CA THR A 122 -0.93 -1.34 -6.23
C THR A 122 -0.37 -0.65 -4.99
N ARG A 123 0.84 -1.07 -4.57
CA ARG A 123 1.57 -0.46 -3.46
C ARG A 123 2.82 0.21 -3.99
N VAL A 124 2.98 1.49 -3.71
CA VAL A 124 4.23 2.22 -3.90
C VAL A 124 4.88 2.39 -2.54
N TYR A 125 6.11 1.91 -2.38
CA TYR A 125 6.88 1.98 -1.17
C TYR A 125 8.13 2.83 -1.35
N HIS A 126 8.38 3.73 -0.41
CA HIS A 126 9.55 4.59 -0.38
C HIS A 126 10.13 4.69 1.03
N GLU A 127 11.45 4.60 1.10
CA GLU A 127 12.24 4.93 2.29
C GLU A 127 12.86 6.30 2.07
N ASP A 128 12.64 7.23 3.01
CA ASP A 128 13.30 8.52 2.96
C ASP A 128 14.82 8.35 2.78
N GLU A 129 15.43 9.26 2.02
CA GLU A 129 16.88 9.30 1.72
C GLU A 129 17.44 8.17 0.81
N THR A 130 16.65 7.17 0.42
CA THR A 130 17.18 6.02 -0.35
C THR A 130 17.23 6.22 -1.88
N GLY A 131 16.71 7.35 -2.38
CA GLY A 131 16.67 7.70 -3.81
C GLY A 131 15.93 6.66 -4.68
N SER A 132 15.22 5.72 -4.06
CA SER A 132 14.60 4.56 -4.71
C SER A 132 13.12 4.52 -4.35
N VAL A 133 12.33 3.95 -5.26
CA VAL A 133 10.92 3.65 -5.03
C VAL A 133 10.62 2.25 -5.54
N TYR A 134 9.84 1.50 -4.76
CA TYR A 134 9.46 0.13 -5.06
C TYR A 134 7.98 0.11 -5.37
N VAL A 135 7.61 -0.32 -6.57
CA VAL A 135 6.21 -0.45 -6.98
C VAL A 135 5.88 -1.92 -7.03
N THR A 136 4.95 -2.35 -6.19
CA THR A 136 4.35 -3.68 -6.20
C THR A 136 2.97 -3.57 -6.82
N GLU A 137 2.82 -4.07 -8.04
CA GLU A 137 1.54 -4.20 -8.72
C GLU A 137 0.81 -5.45 -8.24
N ASP A 138 -0.51 -5.33 -8.10
CA ASP A 138 -1.43 -6.44 -7.83
C ASP A 138 -1.01 -7.26 -6.59
N VAL A 139 -0.86 -6.54 -5.48
CA VAL A 139 -0.31 -7.00 -4.20
C VAL A 139 -0.99 -8.29 -3.74
N LYS A 140 -0.17 -9.31 -3.50
CA LYS A 140 -0.59 -10.60 -2.95
C LYS A 140 -0.30 -10.69 -1.45
N TYR A 141 0.80 -10.11 -0.99
CA TYR A 141 1.21 -10.14 0.41
C TYR A 141 1.31 -8.72 0.96
N LEU A 142 0.46 -8.40 1.93
CA LEU A 142 0.42 -7.08 2.56
C LEU A 142 0.88 -7.16 4.01
N GLU A 143 1.69 -6.20 4.43
CA GLU A 143 2.17 -6.09 5.80
C GLU A 143 0.99 -6.05 6.78
N GLU A 144 1.02 -6.90 7.80
CA GLU A 144 -0.08 -7.04 8.74
C GLU A 144 -0.47 -5.73 9.44
N PRO A 145 0.47 -4.85 9.87
CA PRO A 145 0.11 -3.53 10.39
C PRO A 145 -0.64 -2.67 9.37
N ARG A 146 -0.25 -2.72 8.08
CA ARG A 146 -0.89 -1.93 7.03
C ARG A 146 -2.28 -2.46 6.70
N TRP A 147 -2.44 -3.79 6.68
CA TRP A 147 -3.76 -4.43 6.54
C TRP A 147 -4.72 -4.03 7.66
N ARG A 148 -4.27 -4.07 8.92
CA ARG A 148 -5.10 -3.66 10.07
C ARG A 148 -5.51 -2.19 9.98
N GLU A 149 -4.60 -1.31 9.57
CA GLU A 149 -4.93 0.10 9.35
C GLU A 149 -5.92 0.30 8.21
N MET A 150 -5.79 -0.42 7.08
CA MET A 150 -6.76 -0.37 5.99
C MET A 150 -8.16 -0.78 6.43
N LEU A 151 -8.27 -1.83 7.26
CA LEU A 151 -9.55 -2.25 7.84
C LEU A 151 -10.11 -1.18 8.79
N ARG A 152 -9.27 -0.62 9.67
CA ARG A 152 -9.67 0.44 10.62
C ARG A 152 -10.20 1.70 9.90
N LEU A 153 -9.71 1.96 8.69
CA LEU A 153 -10.07 3.12 7.89
C LEU A 153 -11.22 2.87 6.90
N ASP A 154 -11.81 1.66 6.92
CA ASP A 154 -12.82 1.19 5.97
C ASP A 154 -12.39 1.33 4.50
N TYR A 155 -11.08 1.23 4.22
CA TYR A 155 -10.52 1.56 2.92
C TYR A 155 -11.16 0.78 1.76
N PHE A 156 -11.53 -0.48 2.00
CA PHE A 156 -12.13 -1.33 0.98
C PHE A 156 -13.64 -1.12 0.78
N GLU A 157 -14.32 -0.50 1.74
CA GLU A 157 -15.75 -0.21 1.68
C GLU A 157 -16.05 1.20 1.18
N ARG A 158 -15.08 2.11 1.29
CA ARG A 158 -15.17 3.45 0.72
C ARG A 158 -15.43 3.39 -0.79
N ARG A 159 -16.48 4.10 -1.21
CA ARG A 159 -16.83 4.38 -2.60
C ARG A 159 -16.61 5.87 -2.82
N TRP A 160 -15.67 6.23 -3.68
CA TRP A 160 -15.38 7.60 -4.08
C TRP A 160 -15.61 7.75 -5.58
#